data_AF-A0A838TJ92-F1
#
_entry.id   AF-A0A838TJ92-F1
#
_cell.length_a   1.000
_cell.length_b   1.000
_cell.length_c   1.000
_cell.angle_alpha   90.00
_cell.angle_beta   90.00
_cell.angle_gamma   90.00
#
_symmetry.space_group_name_H-M   'P 1'
#
loop_
_entity.id
_entity.type
_entity.pdbx_description
1 polymer ?
#
loop_
_entity_poly.entity_id
_entity_poly.type
_entity_poly.pdbx_seq_one_letter_code
_entity_poly.pdbx_strand_id
1 'polypeptide(L)'
;LKPGSTTSDAPWREVVGVVKDVRQNDFLAQPKMEMYLSYRQLKVMAPNALVVRTSVDPLSLASAVRNAVWAVDKDQPVSNIDTMEHIVAGAVARQRFSTMLLAIFATVALVLAAVGIYGVMSYSVAQRTREIGIRMALGAQRSEVLRMTVMQGLKLVGLGLVIGLVAAFLLTRVMASLLFGISATDPLTFLGISIVLLAVASLASFIPALRATKVDPMVALRAQ
;
A
#
# COMPACT_ATOMS: atom_id res chain seq x y z
N LEU A 1 -14.06 23.84 32.49
CA LEU A 1 -12.93 22.89 32.58
C LEU A 1 -11.79 23.50 33.39
N LYS A 2 -11.24 22.75 34.36
CA LYS A 2 -10.06 23.16 35.13
C LYS A 2 -8.85 22.34 34.66
N PRO A 3 -7.79 22.96 34.11
CA PRO A 3 -6.57 22.25 33.76
C PRO A 3 -5.86 21.74 35.04
N GLY A 4 -5.57 20.44 35.11
CA GLY A 4 -4.90 19.82 36.26
C GLY A 4 -5.86 19.37 37.38
N SER A 5 -5.34 19.21 38.60
CA SER A 5 -6.15 18.80 39.75
C SER A 5 -7.16 19.88 40.16
N THR A 6 -8.20 19.49 40.89
CA THR A 6 -9.17 20.43 41.48
C THR A 6 -8.53 21.41 42.46
N THR A 7 -7.34 21.09 42.97
CA THR A 7 -6.52 21.91 43.87
C THR A 7 -5.50 22.81 43.15
N SER A 8 -5.40 22.76 41.81
CA SER A 8 -4.41 23.58 41.10
C SER A 8 -4.75 25.07 41.12
N ASP A 9 -3.73 25.93 41.06
CA ASP A 9 -3.91 27.38 40.93
C ASP A 9 -4.33 27.82 39.50
N ALA A 10 -4.55 26.85 38.61
CA ALA A 10 -4.96 27.16 37.24
C ALA A 10 -6.39 27.72 37.23
N PRO A 11 -6.63 28.83 36.51
CA PRO A 11 -7.95 29.43 36.43
C PRO A 11 -8.94 28.48 35.74
N TRP A 12 -10.19 28.54 36.18
CA TRP A 12 -11.30 27.88 35.50
C TRP A 12 -11.46 28.41 34.08
N ARG A 13 -11.80 27.52 33.14
CA ARG A 13 -12.02 27.85 31.72
C ARG A 13 -13.40 27.46 31.27
N GLU A 14 -14.01 28.30 30.45
CA GLU A 14 -15.28 28.01 29.79
C GLU A 14 -15.05 27.38 28.40
N VAL A 15 -15.87 26.41 28.04
CA VAL A 15 -15.84 25.80 26.70
C VAL A 15 -16.75 26.62 25.79
N VAL A 16 -16.15 27.38 24.87
CA VAL A 16 -16.89 28.26 23.95
C VAL A 16 -17.29 27.58 22.64
N GLY A 17 -16.77 26.38 22.38
CA GLY A 17 -17.06 25.64 21.16
C GLY A 17 -16.31 24.32 21.09
N VAL A 18 -16.76 23.45 20.17
CA VAL A 18 -16.15 22.16 19.87
C VAL A 18 -15.92 22.10 18.37
N VAL A 19 -14.70 21.72 17.97
CA VAL A 19 -14.32 21.55 16.56
C VAL A 19 -14.26 20.07 16.22
N LYS A 20 -14.30 19.76 14.92
CA LYS A 20 -14.09 18.39 14.42
C LYS A 20 -12.66 17.94 14.74
N ASP A 21 -12.51 16.64 14.96
CA ASP A 21 -11.22 15.98 15.18
C ASP A 21 -10.16 16.36 14.14
N VAL A 22 -8.97 16.71 14.62
CA VAL A 22 -7.79 17.03 13.81
C VAL A 22 -6.68 16.02 14.10
N ARG A 23 -5.99 15.56 13.05
CA ARG A 23 -4.83 14.67 13.16
C ARG A 23 -3.55 15.48 13.06
N GLN A 24 -3.02 15.90 14.21
CA GLN A 24 -1.92 16.88 14.26
C GLN A 24 -0.52 16.27 14.35
N ASN A 25 -0.36 15.15 15.07
CA ASN A 25 0.95 14.51 15.32
C ASN A 25 1.10 13.12 14.68
N ASP A 26 0.00 12.47 14.35
CA ASP A 26 -0.02 11.13 13.75
C ASP A 26 -1.25 11.03 12.84
N PHE A 27 -1.00 10.68 11.58
CA PHE A 27 -2.05 10.56 10.57
C PHE A 27 -2.79 9.21 10.64
N LEU A 28 -2.24 8.22 11.34
CA LEU A 28 -2.78 6.86 11.45
C LEU A 28 -3.44 6.61 12.79
N ALA A 29 -2.91 7.17 13.88
CA ALA A 29 -3.51 7.02 15.20
C ALA A 29 -4.86 7.75 15.32
N GLN A 30 -5.67 7.32 16.29
CA GLN A 30 -6.89 8.04 16.62
C GLN A 30 -6.55 9.48 17.06
N PRO A 31 -7.40 10.46 16.70
CA PRO A 31 -7.29 11.82 17.21
C PRO A 31 -7.17 11.78 18.74
N LYS A 32 -6.13 12.42 19.27
CA LYS A 32 -5.95 12.55 20.72
C LYS A 32 -6.76 13.73 21.21
N MET A 33 -7.11 13.72 22.50
CA MET A 33 -7.75 14.88 23.12
C MET A 33 -6.85 16.11 22.98
N GLU A 34 -7.37 17.14 22.34
CA GLU A 34 -6.67 18.40 22.11
C GLU A 34 -7.59 19.56 22.49
N MET A 35 -7.02 20.61 23.06
CA MET A 35 -7.74 21.80 23.50
C MET A 35 -7.10 23.03 22.88
N TYR A 36 -7.88 23.78 22.11
CA TYR A 36 -7.46 25.04 21.53
C TYR A 36 -7.65 26.17 22.52
N LEU A 37 -6.61 26.99 22.68
CA LEU A 37 -6.57 28.08 23.64
C LEU A 37 -6.05 29.34 22.96
N SER A 38 -6.59 30.48 23.35
CA SER A 38 -6.03 31.75 22.90
C SER A 38 -4.64 31.95 23.52
N TYR A 39 -3.65 32.27 22.68
CA TYR A 39 -2.29 32.54 23.16
C TYR A 39 -2.25 33.70 24.18
N ARG A 40 -3.21 34.64 24.11
CA ARG A 40 -3.33 35.75 25.06
C ARG A 40 -3.71 35.31 26.48
N GLN A 41 -4.26 34.12 26.63
CA GLN A 41 -4.64 33.53 27.92
C GLN A 41 -3.52 32.66 28.52
N LEU A 42 -2.44 32.41 27.77
CA LEU A 42 -1.30 31.62 28.22
C LEU A 42 -0.23 32.54 28.79
N LYS A 43 0.00 32.45 30.11
CA LYS A 43 1.04 33.24 30.80
C LYS A 43 2.46 32.68 30.64
N VAL A 44 2.59 31.40 30.27
CA VAL A 44 3.86 30.65 30.36
C VAL A 44 4.34 30.11 29.00
N MET A 45 3.45 29.93 28.03
CA MET A 45 3.79 29.41 26.71
C MET A 45 3.72 30.53 25.67
N ALA A 46 4.89 30.95 25.18
CA ALA A 46 4.97 31.79 23.99
C ALA A 46 4.62 30.95 22.74
N PRO A 47 3.96 31.53 21.72
CA PRO A 47 3.78 30.88 20.44
C PRO A 47 5.16 30.51 19.86
N ASN A 48 5.37 29.24 19.53
CA ASN A 48 6.63 28.76 18.96
C ASN A 48 6.65 28.80 17.43
N ALA A 49 5.52 29.11 16.80
CA ALA A 49 5.37 29.17 15.35
C ALA A 49 4.32 30.23 14.95
N LEU A 50 4.55 30.86 13.80
CA LEU A 50 3.58 31.72 13.13
C LEU A 50 3.07 30.99 11.88
N VAL A 51 1.76 30.82 11.79
CA VAL A 51 1.12 30.21 10.61
C VAL A 51 0.49 31.30 9.77
N VAL A 52 0.86 31.38 8.50
CA VAL A 52 0.33 32.35 7.55
C VAL A 52 -0.46 31.61 6.47
N ARG A 53 -1.71 31.98 6.27
CA ARG A 53 -2.55 31.48 5.17
C ARG A 53 -2.50 32.49 4.02
N THR A 54 -2.21 32.00 2.82
CA THR A 54 -2.14 32.82 1.62
C THR A 54 -2.76 32.09 0.42
N SER A 55 -3.16 32.83 -0.61
CA SER A 55 -3.64 32.32 -1.90
C SER A 55 -2.58 32.40 -3.01
N VAL A 56 -1.45 33.05 -2.76
CA VAL A 56 -0.29 33.07 -3.68
C VAL A 56 0.73 32.01 -3.28
N ASP A 57 1.78 31.84 -4.06
CA ASP A 57 2.91 30.98 -3.69
C ASP A 57 3.41 31.31 -2.26
N PRO A 58 3.32 30.36 -1.30
CA PRO A 58 3.65 30.63 0.10
C PRO A 58 5.08 31.14 0.32
N LEU A 59 6.04 30.67 -0.47
CA LEU A 59 7.44 31.06 -0.33
C LEU A 59 7.71 32.47 -0.87
N SER A 60 6.88 32.96 -1.79
CA SER A 60 6.96 34.36 -2.26
C SER A 60 6.73 35.39 -1.14
N LEU A 61 6.00 35.02 -0.08
CA LEU A 61 5.74 35.88 1.08
C LEU A 61 6.80 35.76 2.18
N ALA A 62 7.75 34.83 2.08
CA ALA A 62 8.72 34.55 3.14
C ALA A 62 9.51 35.80 3.57
N SER A 63 10.03 36.55 2.59
CA SER A 63 10.79 37.78 2.85
C SER A 63 9.93 38.89 3.42
N ALA A 64 8.68 39.04 2.93
CA ALA A 64 7.75 40.05 3.41
C ALA A 64 7.35 39.79 4.88
N VAL A 65 7.02 38.54 5.21
CA VAL A 65 6.68 38.13 6.59
C VAL A 65 7.88 38.29 7.52
N ARG A 66 9.08 37.88 7.09
CA ARG A 66 10.32 38.08 7.87
C ARG A 66 10.55 39.56 8.20
N ASN A 67 10.43 40.43 7.20
CA ASN A 67 10.62 41.87 7.40
C ASN A 67 9.54 42.47 8.31
N ALA A 68 8.30 41.99 8.24
CA ALA A 68 7.24 42.42 9.14
C ALA A 68 7.51 42.02 10.60
N VAL A 69 8.07 40.83 10.85
CA VAL A 69 8.52 40.42 12.19
C VAL A 69 9.64 41.33 12.68
N TRP A 70 10.66 41.57 11.85
CA TRP A 70 11.80 42.45 12.20
C TRP A 70 11.47 43.93 12.32
N ALA A 71 10.32 44.38 11.79
CA ALA A 71 9.82 45.72 12.04
C ALA A 71 9.31 45.89 13.49
N VAL A 72 8.88 44.80 14.14
CA VAL A 72 8.46 44.78 15.54
C VAL A 72 9.65 44.50 16.46
N ASP A 73 10.44 43.48 16.14
CA ASP A 73 11.61 43.07 16.92
C ASP A 73 12.69 42.48 16.00
N LYS A 74 13.85 43.16 15.93
CA LYS A 74 14.98 42.75 15.07
C LYS A 74 15.76 41.56 15.62
N ASP A 75 15.72 41.34 16.92
CA ASP A 75 16.45 40.25 17.57
C ASP A 75 15.65 38.94 17.53
N GLN A 76 14.41 38.98 17.04
CA GLN A 76 13.57 37.80 16.87
C GLN A 76 14.10 36.88 15.75
N PRO A 77 14.47 35.63 16.04
CA PRO A 77 14.89 34.68 15.03
C PRO A 77 13.69 34.23 14.18
N VAL A 78 13.77 34.49 12.87
CA VAL A 78 12.85 33.93 11.88
C VAL A 78 13.58 32.82 11.12
N SER A 79 13.45 31.60 11.64
CA SER A 79 14.04 30.37 11.08
C SER A 79 12.96 29.37 10.70
N ASN A 80 13.33 28.33 9.95
CA ASN A 80 12.43 27.23 9.56
C ASN A 80 11.16 27.69 8.84
N ILE A 81 11.30 28.64 7.90
CA ILE A 81 10.20 29.01 7.00
C ILE A 81 9.96 27.82 6.08
N ASP A 82 8.78 27.22 6.21
CA ASP A 82 8.41 26.05 5.41
C ASP A 82 6.94 26.11 5.00
N THR A 83 6.60 25.40 3.93
CA THR A 83 5.22 25.32 3.45
C THR A 83 4.49 24.19 4.17
N MET A 84 3.18 24.36 4.36
CA MET A 84 2.37 23.29 4.96
C MET A 84 2.40 22.01 4.09
N GLU A 85 2.56 22.15 2.78
CA GLU A 85 2.72 21.04 1.84
C GLU A 85 4.00 20.25 2.11
N HIS A 86 5.13 20.92 2.33
CA HIS A 86 6.39 20.26 2.61
C HIS A 86 6.41 19.62 4.01
N ILE A 87 5.83 20.28 5.02
CA ILE A 87 5.64 19.71 6.36
C ILE A 87 4.81 18.42 6.29
N VAL A 88 3.69 18.44 5.58
CA VAL A 88 2.85 17.25 5.37
C VAL A 88 3.60 16.18 4.57
N ALA A 89 4.33 16.56 3.52
CA ALA A 89 5.12 15.63 2.73
C ALA A 89 6.19 14.91 3.58
N GLY A 90 6.89 15.63 4.45
CA GLY A 90 7.86 15.09 5.40
C GLY A 90 7.21 14.13 6.39
N ALA A 91 6.04 14.47 6.92
CA ALA A 91 5.33 13.62 7.88
C ALA A 91 4.87 12.27 7.28
N VAL A 92 4.57 12.23 5.98
CA VAL A 92 4.16 10.99 5.28
C VAL A 92 5.34 10.30 4.57
N ALA A 93 6.55 10.88 4.56
CA ALA A 93 7.70 10.37 3.84
C ALA A 93 8.12 8.96 4.28
N ARG A 94 8.16 8.70 5.60
CA ARG A 94 8.50 7.37 6.14
C ARG A 94 7.52 6.30 5.67
N GLN A 95 6.22 6.62 5.67
CA GLN A 95 5.19 5.71 5.19
C GLN A 95 5.35 5.42 3.69
N ARG A 96 5.58 6.46 2.88
CA ARG A 96 5.83 6.30 1.43
C ARG A 96 7.02 5.41 1.15
N PHE A 97 8.11 5.57 1.90
CA PHE A 97 9.30 4.74 1.76
C PHE A 97 9.01 3.26 2.07
N SER A 98 8.35 2.98 3.19
CA SER A 98 7.94 1.61 3.54
C SER A 98 7.00 1.00 2.50
N THR A 99 6.01 1.76 2.01
CA THR A 99 5.12 1.30 0.94
C THR A 99 5.87 1.02 -0.36
N MET A 100 6.84 1.86 -0.73
CA MET A 100 7.66 1.64 -1.92
C MET A 100 8.51 0.37 -1.81
N LEU A 101 9.13 0.12 -0.65
CA LEU A 101 9.93 -1.08 -0.42
C LEU A 101 9.06 -2.35 -0.47
N LEU A 102 7.90 -2.32 0.18
CA LEU A 102 6.92 -3.41 0.11
C LEU A 102 6.43 -3.65 -1.31
N ALA A 103 6.19 -2.59 -2.10
CA ALA A 103 5.80 -2.71 -3.50
C ALA A 103 6.89 -3.38 -4.35
N ILE A 104 8.16 -3.05 -4.11
CA ILE A 104 9.30 -3.71 -4.76
C ILE A 104 9.35 -5.19 -4.39
N PHE A 105 9.28 -5.54 -3.10
CA PHE A 105 9.29 -6.94 -2.66
C PHE A 105 8.10 -7.73 -3.20
N ALA A 106 6.90 -7.14 -3.20
CA ALA A 106 5.71 -7.75 -3.79
C ALA A 106 5.89 -8.00 -5.29
N THR A 107 6.51 -7.05 -6.01
CA THR A 107 6.80 -7.20 -7.44
C THR A 107 7.79 -8.34 -7.69
N VAL A 108 8.87 -8.41 -6.91
CA VAL A 108 9.86 -9.50 -7.02
C VAL A 108 9.23 -10.85 -6.70
N ALA A 109 8.44 -10.93 -5.63
CA ALA A 109 7.73 -12.15 -5.25
C ALA A 109 6.76 -12.60 -6.35
N LEU A 110 6.06 -11.65 -6.98
CA LEU A 110 5.14 -11.93 -8.10
C LEU A 110 5.89 -12.49 -9.31
N VAL A 111 7.04 -11.92 -9.67
CA VAL A 111 7.90 -12.42 -10.74
C VAL A 111 8.39 -13.83 -10.43
N LEU A 112 8.88 -14.08 -9.21
CA LEU A 112 9.33 -15.40 -8.77
C LEU A 112 8.20 -16.44 -8.83
N ALA A 113 6.99 -16.07 -8.40
CA ALA A 113 5.81 -16.93 -8.51
C ALA A 113 5.48 -17.25 -9.96
N ALA A 114 5.50 -16.26 -10.86
CA ALA A 114 5.25 -16.45 -12.29
C ALA A 114 6.28 -17.39 -12.93
N VAL A 115 7.57 -17.21 -12.60
CA VAL A 115 8.66 -18.10 -13.05
C VAL A 115 8.48 -19.52 -12.52
N GLY A 116 8.10 -19.67 -11.25
CA GLY A 116 7.81 -20.98 -10.64
C GLY A 116 6.66 -21.70 -11.33
N ILE A 117 5.55 -21.00 -11.58
CA ILE A 117 4.39 -21.54 -12.32
C ILE A 117 4.83 -21.96 -13.73
N TYR A 118 5.57 -21.11 -14.43
CA TYR A 118 6.10 -21.45 -15.75
C TYR A 118 6.96 -22.72 -15.72
N GLY A 119 7.87 -22.84 -14.76
CA GLY A 119 8.74 -24.01 -14.60
C GLY A 119 7.97 -25.30 -14.36
N VAL A 120 7.04 -25.29 -13.38
CA VAL A 120 6.19 -26.46 -13.06
C VAL A 120 5.32 -26.84 -14.25
N MET A 121 4.72 -25.86 -14.93
CA MET A 121 3.87 -26.10 -16.10
C MET A 121 4.69 -26.63 -17.28
N SER A 122 5.84 -26.05 -17.57
CA SER A 122 6.74 -26.51 -18.65
C SER A 122 7.20 -27.95 -18.40
N TYR A 123 7.53 -28.29 -17.15
CA TYR A 123 7.92 -29.64 -16.77
C TYR A 123 6.75 -30.63 -16.90
N SER A 124 5.56 -30.24 -16.44
CA SER A 124 4.35 -31.08 -16.54
C SER A 124 3.95 -31.36 -17.98
N VAL A 125 4.06 -30.35 -18.86
CA VAL A 125 3.85 -30.52 -20.31
C VAL A 125 4.90 -31.45 -20.89
N ALA A 126 6.18 -31.26 -20.56
CA ALA A 126 7.27 -32.09 -21.07
C ALA A 126 7.09 -33.58 -20.71
N GLN A 127 6.69 -33.90 -19.48
CA GLN A 127 6.37 -35.28 -19.06
C GLN A 127 5.17 -35.87 -19.81
N ARG A 128 4.18 -35.05 -20.20
CA ARG A 128 2.94 -35.49 -20.88
C ARG A 128 3.00 -35.40 -22.39
N THR A 129 4.13 -34.97 -22.97
CA THR A 129 4.33 -34.82 -24.42
C THR A 129 3.97 -36.10 -25.19
N ARG A 130 4.28 -37.28 -24.62
CA ARG A 130 4.00 -38.58 -25.24
C ARG A 130 2.50 -38.89 -25.35
N GLU A 131 1.75 -38.66 -24.28
CA GLU A 131 0.28 -38.83 -24.28
C GLU A 131 -0.41 -37.79 -25.18
N ILE A 132 0.08 -36.56 -25.17
CA ILE A 132 -0.39 -35.46 -26.01
C ILE A 132 -0.16 -35.79 -27.49
N GLY A 133 1.03 -36.30 -27.84
CA GLY A 133 1.37 -36.74 -29.19
C GLY A 133 0.50 -37.90 -29.69
N ILE A 134 0.22 -38.88 -28.83
CA ILE A 134 -0.67 -40.01 -29.16
C ILE A 134 -2.12 -39.53 -29.38
N ARG A 135 -2.65 -38.64 -28.52
CA ARG A 135 -4.00 -38.07 -28.70
C ARG A 135 -4.10 -37.24 -29.98
N MET A 136 -3.09 -36.43 -30.29
CA MET A 136 -3.02 -35.67 -31.53
C MET A 136 -2.97 -36.57 -32.76
N ALA A 137 -2.22 -37.68 -32.71
CA ALA A 137 -2.17 -38.67 -33.79
C ALA A 137 -3.51 -39.41 -33.99
N LEU A 138 -4.32 -39.54 -32.93
CA LEU A 138 -5.68 -40.06 -32.97
C LEU A 138 -6.75 -39.02 -33.37
N GLY A 139 -6.34 -37.79 -33.72
CA GLY A 139 -7.23 -36.74 -34.22
C GLY A 139 -7.74 -35.73 -33.18
N ALA A 140 -7.19 -35.74 -31.95
CA ALA A 140 -7.58 -34.77 -30.93
C ALA A 140 -7.24 -33.33 -31.35
N GLN A 141 -8.16 -32.40 -31.09
CA GLN A 141 -8.04 -31.01 -31.51
C GLN A 141 -7.00 -30.28 -30.62
N ARG A 142 -6.10 -29.49 -31.24
CA ARG A 142 -5.07 -28.71 -30.51
C ARG A 142 -5.66 -27.81 -29.40
N SER A 143 -6.90 -27.38 -29.57
CA SER A 143 -7.69 -26.60 -28.61
C SER A 143 -8.01 -27.37 -27.32
N GLU A 144 -8.25 -28.68 -27.37
CA GLU A 144 -8.52 -29.51 -26.19
C GLU A 144 -7.28 -29.68 -25.33
N VAL A 145 -6.13 -29.89 -25.95
CA VAL A 145 -4.83 -29.97 -25.25
C VAL A 145 -4.50 -28.64 -24.59
N LEU A 146 -4.65 -27.52 -25.32
CA LEU A 146 -4.45 -26.18 -24.78
C LEU A 146 -5.35 -25.93 -23.57
N ARG A 147 -6.64 -26.23 -23.69
CA ARG A 147 -7.63 -26.04 -22.62
C ARG A 147 -7.31 -26.88 -21.40
N MET A 148 -6.92 -28.14 -21.59
CA MET A 148 -6.57 -29.04 -20.47
C MET A 148 -5.35 -28.53 -19.69
N THR A 149 -4.30 -28.10 -20.39
CA THR A 149 -3.08 -27.56 -19.76
C THR A 149 -3.37 -26.24 -19.03
N VAL A 150 -4.09 -25.31 -19.66
CA VAL A 150 -4.45 -24.03 -19.03
C VAL A 150 -5.34 -24.25 -17.79
N MET A 151 -6.33 -25.16 -17.86
CA MET A 151 -7.20 -25.47 -16.73
C MET A 151 -6.43 -26.08 -15.54
N GLN A 152 -5.39 -26.86 -15.81
CA GLN A 152 -4.55 -27.45 -14.78
C GLN A 152 -3.69 -26.39 -14.08
N GLY A 153 -3.14 -25.44 -14.83
CA GLY A 153 -2.46 -24.26 -14.28
C GLY A 153 -3.40 -23.38 -13.45
N LEU A 154 -4.59 -23.09 -13.97
CA LEU A 154 -5.63 -22.31 -13.28
C LEU A 154 -6.09 -22.98 -11.98
N LYS A 155 -6.21 -24.32 -11.93
CA LYS A 155 -6.55 -25.04 -10.69
C LYS A 155 -5.47 -24.87 -9.62
N LEU A 156 -4.21 -25.01 -9.99
CA LEU A 156 -3.08 -24.87 -9.06
C LEU A 156 -3.02 -23.46 -8.49
N VAL A 157 -3.20 -22.47 -9.36
CA VAL A 157 -3.25 -21.05 -8.99
C VAL A 157 -4.47 -20.75 -8.13
N GLY A 158 -5.65 -21.26 -8.49
CA GLY A 158 -6.88 -21.05 -7.74
C GLY A 158 -6.78 -21.57 -6.32
N LEU A 159 -6.20 -22.76 -6.12
CA LEU A 159 -5.91 -23.29 -4.79
C LEU A 159 -4.92 -22.41 -4.02
N GLY A 160 -3.82 -22.00 -4.66
CA GLY A 160 -2.86 -21.08 -4.05
C GLY A 160 -3.48 -19.74 -3.66
N LEU A 161 -4.38 -19.20 -4.49
CA LEU A 161 -5.12 -17.97 -4.23
C LEU A 161 -6.03 -18.11 -3.02
N VAL A 162 -6.82 -19.18 -2.94
CA VAL A 162 -7.72 -19.43 -1.80
C VAL A 162 -6.91 -19.54 -0.51
N ILE A 163 -5.85 -20.35 -0.51
CA ILE A 163 -4.98 -20.53 0.66
C ILE A 163 -4.32 -19.20 1.05
N GLY A 164 -3.79 -18.46 0.08
CA GLY A 164 -3.15 -17.17 0.29
C GLY A 164 -4.11 -16.12 0.85
N LEU A 165 -5.34 -16.04 0.34
CA LEU A 165 -6.37 -15.11 0.83
C LEU A 165 -6.79 -15.44 2.27
N VAL A 166 -6.98 -16.73 2.59
CA VAL A 166 -7.30 -17.17 3.96
C VAL A 166 -6.15 -16.85 4.90
N ALA A 167 -4.91 -17.16 4.52
CA ALA A 167 -3.72 -16.86 5.32
C ALA A 167 -3.56 -15.34 5.54
N ALA A 168 -3.72 -14.54 4.49
CA ALA A 168 -3.66 -13.09 4.57
C ALA A 168 -4.73 -12.55 5.53
N PHE A 169 -5.99 -12.98 5.38
CA PHE A 169 -7.08 -12.56 6.25
C PHE A 169 -6.82 -12.88 7.73
N LEU A 170 -6.36 -14.11 8.03
CA LEU A 170 -6.02 -14.53 9.39
C LEU A 170 -4.88 -13.70 9.96
N LEU A 171 -3.80 -13.49 9.19
CA LEU A 171 -2.64 -12.74 9.63
C LEU A 171 -2.98 -11.26 9.85
N THR A 172 -3.79 -10.66 8.98
CA THR A 172 -4.30 -9.31 9.15
C THR A 172 -5.12 -9.19 10.43
N ARG A 173 -5.96 -10.18 10.75
CA ARG A 173 -6.75 -10.20 11.98
C ARG A 173 -5.87 -10.29 13.24
N VAL A 174 -4.82 -11.11 13.21
CA VAL A 174 -3.84 -11.21 14.31
C VAL A 174 -3.09 -9.88 14.47
N MET A 175 -2.62 -9.28 13.38
CA MET A 175 -1.94 -7.98 13.41
C MET A 175 -2.85 -6.86 13.95
N ALA A 176 -4.12 -6.83 13.56
CA ALA A 176 -5.09 -5.87 14.07
C ALA A 176 -5.37 -6.02 15.57
N SER A 177 -5.21 -7.24 16.12
CA SER A 177 -5.32 -7.46 17.57
C SER A 177 -4.08 -6.98 18.36
N LEU A 178 -2.94 -6.81 17.69
CA LEU A 178 -1.67 -6.39 18.29
C LEU A 178 -1.40 -4.89 18.10
N LEU A 179 -1.85 -4.28 17.00
CA LEU A 179 -1.73 -2.85 16.71
C LEU A 179 -3.11 -2.18 16.72
N PHE A 180 -3.37 -1.34 17.72
CA PHE A 180 -4.58 -0.53 17.81
C PHE A 180 -4.71 0.42 16.60
N GLY A 181 -5.81 0.31 15.86
CA GLY A 181 -6.23 1.32 14.88
C GLY A 181 -6.01 1.00 13.40
N ILE A 182 -5.51 -0.19 13.04
CA ILE A 182 -5.35 -0.58 11.63
C ILE A 182 -6.59 -1.34 11.16
N SER A 183 -7.52 -0.64 10.49
CA SER A 183 -8.59 -1.30 9.74
C SER A 183 -8.05 -1.71 8.37
N ALA A 184 -7.44 -2.90 8.30
CA ALA A 184 -6.69 -3.37 7.13
C ALA A 184 -7.48 -4.31 6.19
N THR A 185 -8.77 -4.54 6.45
CA THR A 185 -9.61 -5.37 5.59
C THR A 185 -10.40 -4.50 4.62
N ASP A 186 -9.72 -3.99 3.59
CA ASP A 186 -10.38 -3.31 2.48
C ASP A 186 -10.74 -4.33 1.37
N PRO A 187 -12.03 -4.62 1.13
CA PRO A 187 -12.47 -5.56 0.10
C PRO A 187 -11.97 -5.21 -1.30
N LEU A 188 -11.82 -3.92 -1.62
CA LEU A 188 -11.31 -3.46 -2.91
C LEU A 188 -9.86 -3.89 -3.13
N THR A 189 -9.03 -3.80 -2.09
CA THR A 189 -7.63 -4.23 -2.15
C THR A 189 -7.52 -5.74 -2.36
N PHE A 190 -8.31 -6.54 -1.64
CA PHE A 190 -8.34 -8.00 -1.81
C PHE A 190 -8.82 -8.42 -3.21
N LEU A 191 -9.84 -7.73 -3.75
CA LEU A 191 -10.34 -7.98 -5.10
C LEU A 191 -9.27 -7.63 -6.15
N GLY A 192 -8.60 -6.48 -6.00
CA GLY A 192 -7.52 -6.06 -6.88
C GLY A 192 -6.36 -7.06 -6.92
N ILE A 193 -5.90 -7.53 -5.75
CA ILE A 193 -4.84 -8.54 -5.64
C ILE A 193 -5.27 -9.84 -6.34
N SER A 194 -6.51 -10.27 -6.14
CA SER A 194 -7.05 -11.49 -6.76
C SER A 194 -7.04 -11.41 -8.28
N ILE A 195 -7.47 -10.27 -8.84
CA ILE A 195 -7.48 -10.03 -10.29
C ILE A 195 -6.06 -10.02 -10.85
N VAL A 196 -5.11 -9.34 -10.19
CA VAL A 196 -3.71 -9.28 -10.63
C VAL A 196 -3.07 -10.67 -10.64
N LEU A 197 -3.26 -11.45 -9.57
CA LEU A 197 -2.73 -12.81 -9.48
C LEU A 197 -3.33 -13.73 -10.55
N LEU A 198 -4.64 -13.63 -10.81
CA LEU A 198 -5.30 -14.37 -11.89
C LEU A 198 -4.74 -13.99 -13.27
N ALA A 199 -4.52 -12.71 -13.53
CA ALA A 199 -3.96 -12.24 -14.80
C ALA A 199 -2.53 -12.75 -15.00
N VAL A 200 -1.68 -12.66 -13.98
CA VAL A 200 -0.29 -13.11 -14.01
C VAL A 200 -0.21 -14.63 -14.20
N ALA A 201 -1.03 -15.39 -13.48
CA ALA A 201 -1.12 -16.83 -13.63
C ALA A 201 -1.61 -17.24 -15.02
N SER A 202 -2.60 -16.54 -15.57
CA SER A 202 -3.10 -16.78 -16.91
C SER A 202 -1.99 -16.55 -17.93
N LEU A 203 -1.28 -15.42 -17.85
CA LEU A 203 -0.13 -15.11 -18.72
C LEU A 203 1.00 -16.14 -18.60
N ALA A 204 1.38 -16.51 -17.37
CA ALA A 204 2.47 -17.44 -17.10
C ALA A 204 2.15 -18.87 -17.59
N SER A 205 0.88 -19.29 -17.53
CA SER A 205 0.42 -20.60 -18.01
C SER A 205 0.14 -20.64 -19.52
N PHE A 206 -0.15 -19.50 -20.15
CA PHE A 206 -0.46 -19.42 -21.58
C PHE A 206 0.74 -19.76 -22.46
N ILE A 207 1.95 -19.31 -22.09
CA ILE A 207 3.19 -19.55 -22.85
C ILE A 207 3.53 -21.06 -22.97
N PRO A 208 3.62 -21.84 -21.88
CA PRO A 208 3.87 -23.27 -21.97
C PRO A 208 2.71 -24.05 -22.61
N ALA A 209 1.46 -23.61 -22.45
CA ALA A 209 0.33 -24.20 -23.15
C ALA A 209 0.44 -24.03 -24.67
N LEU A 210 0.80 -22.83 -25.14
CA LEU A 210 1.07 -22.60 -26.57
C LEU A 210 2.23 -23.47 -27.08
N ARG A 211 3.30 -23.64 -26.30
CA ARG A 211 4.40 -24.55 -26.65
C ARG A 211 3.92 -26.01 -26.79
N ALA A 212 3.05 -26.48 -25.90
CA ALA A 212 2.46 -27.83 -25.98
C ALA A 212 1.73 -28.07 -27.31
N THR A 213 1.03 -27.06 -27.83
CA THR A 213 0.30 -27.16 -29.11
C THR A 213 1.17 -27.10 -30.36
N LYS A 214 2.41 -26.60 -30.22
CA LYS A 214 3.40 -26.52 -31.32
C LYS A 214 4.34 -27.73 -31.34
N VAL A 215 4.19 -28.69 -30.43
CA VAL A 215 4.93 -29.96 -30.50
C VAL A 215 4.48 -30.70 -31.75
N ASP A 216 5.41 -30.82 -32.69
CA ASP A 216 5.19 -31.52 -33.95
C ASP A 216 5.15 -33.05 -33.68
N PRO A 217 4.02 -33.74 -33.93
CA PRO A 217 3.86 -35.15 -33.61
C PRO A 217 4.93 -36.04 -34.28
N MET A 218 5.48 -35.60 -35.42
CA MET A 218 6.57 -36.31 -36.12
C MET A 218 7.91 -36.25 -35.37
N VAL A 219 8.18 -35.20 -34.57
CA VAL A 219 9.40 -35.09 -33.76
C VAL A 219 9.27 -35.91 -32.46
N ALA A 220 8.07 -35.96 -31.88
CA ALA A 220 7.79 -36.76 -30.67
C ALA A 220 7.93 -38.28 -30.89
N LEU A 221 7.77 -38.76 -32.13
CA LEU A 221 7.98 -40.17 -32.52
C LEU A 221 9.44 -40.50 -32.88
N ARG A 222 10.28 -39.49 -33.13
CA ARG A 222 11.66 -39.66 -33.61
C ARG A 222 12.74 -39.45 -32.55
N ALA A 223 12.39 -38.90 -31.39
CA ALA A 223 13.25 -38.89 -30.21
C ALA A 223 13.25 -40.29 -29.58
N GLN A 224 14.09 -41.16 -30.15
CA GLN A 224 14.57 -42.40 -29.54
C GLN A 224 15.96 -42.16 -28.96
#